data_AF-A0A9E7Z0B0-F1
#
_entry.id   AF-A0A9E7Z0B0-F1
#
_cell.length_a   1.000
_cell.length_b   1.000
_cell.length_c   1.000
_cell.angle_alpha   90.00
_cell.angle_beta   90.00
_cell.angle_gamma   90.00
#
_symmetry.space_group_name_H-M   'P 1'
#
loop_
_entity.id
_entity.type
_entity.pdbx_description
1 polymer ?
#
loop_
_entity_poly.entity_id
_entity_poly.type
_entity_poly.pdbx_seq_one_letter_code
_entity_poly.pdbx_strand_id
1 'polypeptide(L)'
;MRCRAVAHLRAVGCRSLAVVAALFTVMAVMFAPQAMAADGSADYDTWADVAAAMDKQLQQGQKEYKDGNTAGSTSDFMAAYNEIYVASNFTQVVTDNIGSDKQASQQQAFQDIQDLSYVTGNEAKIEQSVTALVSDLDSTAKQLDANTKLANPRGYDKALQEQIAKERKVLQSKQKKNPGKGDRSWTDVANEMMPILDKAYKSYAGGDGAKGATLVNDAYYQYYEKLGFEKNVMNAISGDRVSQVEYQFKMCRKSMNTGASLKDTKKLVDDLKAMLVEDAGKLDGGAADKEGSFTKFITSSVGQAFLILIREGLEALLVVAAVVAYLVKSGNKRFTKWIYVGVLAGLAGAGVVAVIFVLAFGGSGPIQEIMEGVCALIAMAMLLWTSNWMLNKSSVEAWNRYIKEKTEAAVASVSSQVDAGEKVASRTVISLAMLSFLAVFREGAETVIFYQSIYTMSRDAHGMVIGAVAAAVVLLIIFFVIRFTSVKIPIGPFFLVTSILMSVLVVVFAGGGVHSLIEGDALPATYLQGVPTNDWIGFYPYVECIIAQVIAAITVIALFVVGFIKQRKAKAKAAVTAGAANNQPNNL
;
A
#
# COMPACT_ATOMS: atom_id res chain seq x y z
N MET A 1 20.47 40.08 7.52
CA MET A 1 20.04 38.71 7.90
C MET A 1 18.56 38.37 7.61
N ARG A 2 17.65 39.35 7.42
CA ARG A 2 16.22 39.12 7.18
C ARG A 2 15.84 38.52 5.80
N CYS A 3 16.61 38.75 4.72
CA CYS A 3 16.30 38.18 3.40
C CYS A 3 16.69 36.69 3.22
N ARG A 4 17.68 36.18 3.98
CA ARG A 4 18.10 34.76 3.90
C ARG A 4 17.11 33.80 4.59
N ALA A 5 16.41 34.26 5.64
CA ALA A 5 15.42 33.44 6.36
C ALA A 5 14.13 33.23 5.56
N VAL A 6 13.67 34.24 4.81
CA VAL A 6 12.47 34.19 3.97
C VAL A 6 12.69 33.29 2.73
N ALA A 7 13.92 33.29 2.17
CA ALA A 7 14.29 32.41 1.07
C ALA A 7 14.36 30.92 1.48
N HIS A 8 14.90 30.62 2.67
CA HIS A 8 14.92 29.25 3.21
C HIS A 8 13.51 28.71 3.52
N LEU A 9 12.56 29.56 3.91
CA LEU A 9 11.18 29.15 4.24
C LEU A 9 10.27 28.96 3.02
N ARG A 10 10.48 29.69 1.92
CA ARG A 10 9.84 29.41 0.62
C ARG A 10 10.31 28.07 0.05
N ALA A 11 11.59 27.72 0.25
CA ALA A 11 12.16 26.46 -0.20
C ALA A 11 11.55 25.24 0.53
N VAL A 12 11.23 25.33 1.82
CA VAL A 12 10.71 24.19 2.60
C VAL A 12 9.26 23.84 2.25
N GLY A 13 8.37 24.83 2.09
CA GLY A 13 6.97 24.58 1.68
C GLY A 13 6.82 24.13 0.23
N CYS A 14 7.68 24.63 -0.67
CA CYS A 14 7.76 24.18 -2.06
C CYS A 14 8.34 22.75 -2.16
N ARG A 15 9.26 22.37 -1.25
CA ARG A 15 9.81 21.02 -1.16
C ARG A 15 8.82 19.99 -0.61
N SER A 16 7.94 20.36 0.32
CA SER A 16 6.85 19.48 0.80
C SER A 16 5.83 19.17 -0.30
N LEU A 17 5.48 20.18 -1.11
CA LEU A 17 4.64 20.00 -2.30
C LEU A 17 5.35 19.21 -3.40
N ALA A 18 6.66 19.39 -3.57
CA ALA A 18 7.45 18.65 -4.54
C ALA A 18 7.61 17.16 -4.16
N VAL A 19 7.67 16.81 -2.87
CA VAL A 19 7.73 15.42 -2.42
C VAL A 19 6.39 14.71 -2.60
N VAL A 20 5.28 15.35 -2.24
CA VAL A 20 3.93 14.81 -2.49
C VAL A 20 3.63 14.74 -3.98
N ALA A 21 3.97 15.78 -4.76
CA ALA A 21 3.83 15.76 -6.21
C ALA A 21 4.71 14.68 -6.85
N ALA A 22 5.98 14.54 -6.45
CA ALA A 22 6.88 13.50 -6.95
C ALA A 22 6.37 12.08 -6.61
N LEU A 23 5.76 11.88 -5.43
CA LEU A 23 5.11 10.62 -5.08
C LEU A 23 3.92 10.31 -6.01
N PHE A 24 3.10 11.32 -6.36
CA PHE A 24 2.02 11.15 -7.33
C PHE A 24 2.51 10.94 -8.76
N THR A 25 3.62 11.58 -9.19
CA THR A 25 4.20 11.34 -10.52
C THR A 25 4.85 9.97 -10.62
N VAL A 26 5.53 9.50 -9.56
CA VAL A 26 6.12 8.16 -9.52
C VAL A 26 5.03 7.08 -9.53
N MET A 27 3.92 7.29 -8.80
CA MET A 27 2.73 6.44 -8.93
C MET A 27 2.17 6.48 -10.36
N ALA A 28 1.92 7.66 -10.93
CA ALA A 28 1.33 7.77 -12.27
C ALA A 28 2.16 7.10 -13.37
N VAL A 29 3.49 7.09 -13.25
CA VAL A 29 4.41 6.40 -14.18
C VAL A 29 4.43 4.87 -13.94
N MET A 30 4.22 4.41 -12.70
CA MET A 30 4.08 2.98 -12.38
C MET A 30 2.70 2.41 -12.76
N PHE A 31 1.69 3.26 -13.00
CA PHE A 31 0.33 2.90 -13.36
C PHE A 31 -0.03 3.22 -14.82
N ALA A 32 0.96 3.23 -15.74
CA ALA A 32 0.63 3.15 -17.16
C ALA A 32 -0.21 1.88 -17.39
N PRO A 33 -1.40 1.98 -18.02
CA PRO A 33 -2.31 0.85 -18.12
C PRO A 33 -1.63 -0.31 -18.85
N GLN A 34 -1.49 -1.45 -18.18
CA GLN A 34 -1.22 -2.71 -18.87
C GLN A 34 -2.38 -2.95 -19.83
N ALA A 35 -2.07 -2.98 -21.13
CA ALA A 35 -3.02 -3.08 -22.22
C ALA A 35 -4.00 -4.24 -21.99
N MET A 36 -5.29 -3.91 -21.88
CA MET A 36 -6.37 -4.86 -22.12
C MET A 36 -6.33 -5.23 -23.59
N ALA A 37 -6.23 -6.52 -23.92
CA ALA A 37 -6.35 -6.98 -25.29
C ALA A 37 -7.68 -6.50 -25.88
N ALA A 38 -7.61 -5.67 -26.93
CA ALA A 38 -8.78 -5.21 -27.65
C ALA A 38 -9.41 -6.40 -28.40
N ASP A 39 -10.74 -6.47 -28.37
CA ASP A 39 -11.62 -7.56 -28.83
C ASP A 39 -11.61 -7.82 -30.36
N GLY A 40 -10.55 -7.44 -31.09
CA GLY A 40 -10.46 -7.48 -32.55
C GLY A 40 -9.10 -7.90 -33.13
N SER A 41 -8.14 -8.36 -32.34
CA SER A 41 -6.74 -8.53 -32.75
C SER A 41 -6.38 -9.82 -33.50
N ALA A 42 -7.32 -10.77 -33.67
CA ALA A 42 -7.07 -12.07 -34.30
C ALA A 42 -7.89 -12.33 -35.59
N ASP A 43 -8.55 -11.31 -36.14
CA ASP A 43 -9.41 -11.46 -37.32
C ASP A 43 -8.64 -11.40 -38.65
N TYR A 44 -7.63 -12.25 -38.81
CA TYR A 44 -6.81 -12.37 -40.02
C TYR A 44 -7.10 -13.69 -40.75
N ASP A 45 -7.12 -13.63 -42.09
CA ASP A 45 -7.42 -14.79 -42.93
C ASP A 45 -6.22 -15.73 -43.09
N THR A 46 -4.99 -15.18 -43.08
CA THR A 46 -3.71 -15.92 -43.15
C THR A 46 -2.67 -15.37 -42.17
N TRP A 47 -1.63 -16.15 -41.87
CA TRP A 47 -0.50 -15.67 -41.07
C TRP A 47 0.30 -14.59 -41.82
N ALA A 48 0.33 -14.64 -43.15
CA ALA A 48 0.90 -13.59 -43.99
C ALA A 48 0.17 -12.25 -43.84
N ASP A 49 -1.16 -12.25 -43.66
CA ASP A 49 -1.92 -11.02 -43.39
C ASP A 49 -1.53 -10.40 -42.04
N VAL A 50 -1.24 -11.23 -41.03
CA VAL A 50 -0.71 -10.76 -39.74
C VAL A 50 0.66 -10.11 -39.93
N ALA A 51 1.56 -10.73 -40.70
CA ALA A 51 2.88 -10.16 -40.99
C ALA A 51 2.80 -8.85 -41.79
N ALA A 52 1.88 -8.76 -42.75
CA ALA A 52 1.63 -7.53 -43.50
C ALA A 52 1.07 -6.40 -42.61
N ALA A 53 0.21 -6.74 -41.63
CA ALA A 53 -0.29 -5.78 -40.66
C ALA A 53 0.83 -5.26 -39.74
N MET A 54 1.74 -6.14 -39.30
CA MET A 54 2.93 -5.75 -38.53
C MET A 54 3.86 -4.85 -39.34
N ASP A 55 4.14 -5.19 -40.60
CA ASP A 55 4.94 -4.33 -41.49
C ASP A 55 4.33 -2.94 -41.58
N LYS A 56 3.03 -2.83 -41.91
CA LYS A 56 2.34 -1.54 -42.00
C LYS A 56 2.50 -0.71 -40.71
N GLN A 57 2.37 -1.34 -39.55
CA GLN A 57 2.50 -0.66 -38.25
C GLN A 57 3.96 -0.25 -37.95
N LEU A 58 4.94 -1.09 -38.30
CA LEU A 58 6.36 -0.77 -38.18
C LEU A 58 6.78 0.36 -39.14
N GLN A 59 6.25 0.41 -40.37
CA GLN A 59 6.50 1.51 -41.31
C GLN A 59 5.90 2.83 -40.81
N GLN A 60 4.73 2.78 -40.15
CA GLN A 60 4.14 3.95 -39.52
C GLN A 60 5.06 4.48 -38.40
N GLY A 61 5.56 3.60 -37.52
CA GLY A 61 6.53 3.98 -36.49
C GLY A 61 7.83 4.57 -37.05
N GLN A 62 8.33 4.07 -38.19
CA GLN A 62 9.46 4.67 -38.90
C GLN A 62 9.14 6.07 -39.41
N LYS A 63 7.95 6.28 -39.98
CA LYS A 63 7.52 7.58 -40.49
C LYS A 63 7.44 8.60 -39.37
N GLU A 64 6.83 8.24 -38.25
CA GLU A 64 6.76 9.13 -37.08
C GLU A 64 8.14 9.50 -36.54
N TYR A 65 9.09 8.56 -36.58
CA TYR A 65 10.47 8.82 -36.21
C TYR A 65 11.14 9.83 -37.16
N LYS A 66 10.94 9.67 -38.48
CA LYS A 66 11.44 10.60 -39.51
C LYS A 66 10.85 12.00 -39.38
N ASP A 67 9.60 12.08 -38.93
CA ASP A 67 8.89 13.34 -38.65
C ASP A 67 9.32 13.99 -37.31
N GLY A 68 10.24 13.35 -36.57
CA GLY A 68 10.77 13.83 -35.28
C GLY A 68 9.91 13.51 -34.07
N ASN A 69 8.86 12.70 -34.23
CA ASN A 69 7.98 12.23 -33.15
C ASN A 69 8.47 10.90 -32.57
N THR A 70 9.47 10.95 -31.69
CA THR A 70 10.03 9.73 -31.06
C THR A 70 9.01 9.01 -30.18
N ALA A 71 8.19 9.74 -29.42
CA ALA A 71 7.20 9.14 -28.52
C ALA A 71 6.10 8.37 -29.29
N GLY A 72 5.60 8.94 -30.38
CA GLY A 72 4.62 8.25 -31.22
C GLY A 72 5.22 7.09 -32.01
N SER A 73 6.46 7.24 -32.51
CA SER A 73 7.23 6.14 -33.10
C SER A 73 7.39 4.94 -32.15
N THR A 74 7.77 5.17 -30.89
CA THR A 74 7.85 4.13 -29.87
C THR A 74 6.48 3.47 -29.63
N SER A 75 5.41 4.27 -29.57
CA SER A 75 4.04 3.78 -29.42
C SER A 75 3.65 2.87 -30.58
N ASP A 76 3.98 3.23 -31.81
CA ASP A 76 3.67 2.42 -32.99
C ASP A 76 4.45 1.10 -33.01
N PHE A 77 5.73 1.12 -32.62
CA PHE A 77 6.53 -0.11 -32.49
C PHE A 77 6.00 -1.02 -31.39
N MET A 78 5.58 -0.47 -30.25
CA MET A 78 4.92 -1.23 -29.19
C MET A 78 3.59 -1.82 -29.65
N ALA A 79 2.81 -1.08 -30.45
CA ALA A 79 1.54 -1.56 -30.99
C ALA A 79 1.75 -2.73 -31.98
N ALA A 80 2.77 -2.68 -32.83
CA ALA A 80 3.11 -3.78 -33.73
C ALA A 80 3.38 -5.09 -32.95
N TYR A 81 4.06 -4.99 -31.81
CA TYR A 81 4.33 -6.14 -30.95
C TYR A 81 3.08 -6.59 -30.15
N ASN A 82 2.45 -5.69 -29.41
CA ASN A 82 1.40 -6.07 -28.45
C ASN A 82 0.04 -6.29 -29.12
N GLU A 83 -0.36 -5.42 -30.05
CA GLU A 83 -1.69 -5.43 -30.63
C GLU A 83 -1.80 -6.34 -31.86
N ILE A 84 -0.67 -6.68 -32.49
CA ILE A 84 -0.64 -7.52 -33.68
C ILE A 84 0.12 -8.82 -33.43
N TYR A 85 1.42 -8.78 -33.13
CA TYR A 85 2.23 -10.01 -32.97
C TYR A 85 1.74 -10.92 -31.84
N VAL A 86 1.53 -10.37 -30.64
CA VAL A 86 1.05 -11.13 -29.48
C VAL A 86 -0.43 -11.46 -29.61
N ALA A 87 -1.26 -10.46 -29.93
CA ALA A 87 -2.70 -10.59 -29.83
C ALA A 87 -3.34 -11.38 -31.00
N SER A 88 -2.59 -11.69 -32.05
CA SER A 88 -2.97 -12.65 -33.09
C SER A 88 -2.55 -14.10 -32.78
N ASN A 89 -1.94 -14.35 -31.62
CA ASN A 89 -1.30 -15.61 -31.24
C ASN A 89 -0.06 -16.00 -32.09
N PHE A 90 0.51 -15.08 -32.87
CA PHE A 90 1.68 -15.36 -33.72
C PHE A 90 2.87 -15.87 -32.89
N THR A 91 3.10 -15.30 -31.70
CA THR A 91 4.12 -15.75 -30.75
C THR A 91 4.01 -17.25 -30.42
N GLN A 92 2.80 -17.69 -30.07
CA GLN A 92 2.55 -19.08 -29.66
C GLN A 92 2.71 -20.03 -30.85
N VAL A 93 2.18 -19.64 -32.01
CA VAL A 93 2.21 -20.44 -33.22
C VAL A 93 3.64 -20.60 -33.76
N VAL A 94 4.46 -19.55 -33.71
CA VAL A 94 5.90 -19.63 -34.05
C VAL A 94 6.62 -20.56 -33.09
N THR A 95 6.36 -20.44 -31.78
CA THR A 95 6.99 -21.29 -30.76
C THR A 95 6.67 -22.78 -31.01
N ASP A 96 5.40 -23.10 -31.27
CA ASP A 96 4.92 -24.48 -31.38
C ASP A 96 5.30 -25.14 -32.72
N ASN A 97 5.42 -24.36 -33.80
CA ASN A 97 5.59 -24.91 -35.16
C ASN A 97 6.98 -24.69 -35.76
N ILE A 98 7.73 -23.69 -35.28
CA ILE A 98 9.06 -23.33 -35.81
C ILE A 98 10.12 -23.48 -34.72
N GLY A 99 9.84 -22.99 -33.51
CA GLY A 99 10.67 -23.19 -32.33
C GLY A 99 10.80 -21.95 -31.46
N SER A 100 11.10 -22.15 -30.17
CA SER A 100 11.29 -21.09 -29.17
C SER A 100 12.41 -20.11 -29.55
N ASP A 101 13.49 -20.59 -30.16
CA ASP A 101 14.63 -19.74 -30.54
C ASP A 101 14.23 -18.72 -31.60
N LYS A 102 13.32 -19.11 -32.52
CA LYS A 102 12.81 -18.23 -33.55
C LYS A 102 11.94 -17.11 -32.96
N GLN A 103 11.04 -17.48 -32.05
CA GLN A 103 10.18 -16.53 -31.35
C GLN A 103 11.02 -15.56 -30.51
N ALA A 104 12.01 -16.05 -29.77
CA ALA A 104 12.90 -15.23 -28.97
C ALA A 104 13.69 -14.22 -29.83
N SER A 105 14.19 -14.65 -31.00
CA SER A 105 14.88 -13.76 -31.94
C SER A 105 13.97 -12.64 -32.46
N GLN A 106 12.71 -12.93 -32.77
CA GLN A 106 11.74 -11.92 -33.24
C GLN A 106 11.39 -10.95 -32.13
N GLN A 107 11.15 -11.45 -30.92
CA GLN A 107 10.88 -10.61 -29.75
C GLN A 107 12.06 -9.67 -29.45
N GLN A 108 13.29 -10.16 -29.52
CA GLN A 108 14.47 -9.33 -29.33
C GLN A 108 14.56 -8.22 -30.39
N ALA A 109 14.27 -8.53 -31.65
CA ALA A 109 14.28 -7.54 -32.73
C ALA A 109 13.22 -6.44 -32.53
N PHE A 110 12.02 -6.78 -32.02
CA PHE A 110 11.03 -5.76 -31.62
C PHE A 110 11.54 -4.86 -30.49
N GLN A 111 12.18 -5.44 -29.46
CA GLN A 111 12.76 -4.69 -28.35
C GLN A 111 13.89 -3.76 -28.81
N ASP A 112 14.79 -4.25 -29.66
CA ASP A 112 15.92 -3.46 -30.17
C ASP A 112 15.42 -2.24 -30.97
N ILE A 113 14.37 -2.39 -31.78
CA ILE A 113 13.76 -1.28 -32.53
C ILE A 113 13.12 -0.27 -31.57
N GLN A 114 12.41 -0.76 -30.54
CA GLN A 114 11.83 0.09 -29.51
C GLN A 114 12.91 0.90 -28.78
N ASP A 115 14.01 0.26 -28.38
CA ASP A 115 15.12 0.91 -27.68
C ASP A 115 15.80 1.97 -28.53
N LEU A 116 15.99 1.70 -29.82
CA LEU A 116 16.53 2.67 -30.78
C LEU A 116 15.63 3.89 -30.95
N SER A 117 14.30 3.73 -30.85
CA SER A 117 13.31 4.79 -31.07
C SER A 117 13.30 5.88 -29.98
N TYR A 118 13.80 5.59 -28.77
CA TYR A 118 13.85 6.57 -27.67
C TYR A 118 14.89 7.67 -27.87
N VAL A 119 15.88 7.47 -28.74
CA VAL A 119 17.03 8.36 -28.90
C VAL A 119 17.13 8.84 -30.35
N THR A 120 17.13 10.16 -30.54
CA THR A 120 17.28 10.80 -31.86
C THR A 120 18.62 10.44 -32.53
N GLY A 121 18.64 10.37 -33.86
CA GLY A 121 19.86 10.08 -34.65
C GLY A 121 20.07 8.62 -35.04
N ASN A 122 19.16 7.72 -34.65
CA ASN A 122 19.18 6.30 -35.02
C ASN A 122 18.42 5.94 -36.32
N GLU A 123 18.07 6.91 -37.17
CA GLU A 123 17.18 6.69 -38.33
C GLU A 123 17.61 5.53 -39.23
N ALA A 124 18.88 5.52 -39.67
CA ALA A 124 19.41 4.45 -40.52
C ALA A 124 19.43 3.08 -39.82
N LYS A 125 19.63 3.03 -38.50
CA LYS A 125 19.63 1.79 -37.72
C LYS A 125 18.20 1.25 -37.57
N ILE A 126 17.24 2.12 -37.30
CA ILE A 126 15.83 1.76 -37.22
C ILE A 126 15.35 1.22 -38.57
N GLU A 127 15.68 1.90 -39.68
CA GLU A 127 15.31 1.45 -41.03
C GLU A 127 15.90 0.06 -41.35
N GLN A 128 17.17 -0.16 -40.99
CA GLN A 128 17.82 -1.47 -41.16
C GLN A 128 17.16 -2.56 -40.30
N SER A 129 16.93 -2.29 -39.01
CA SER A 129 16.34 -3.26 -38.08
C SER A 129 14.89 -3.60 -38.43
N VAL A 130 14.08 -2.60 -38.81
CA VAL A 130 12.70 -2.84 -39.25
C VAL A 130 12.68 -3.65 -40.54
N THR A 131 13.54 -3.34 -41.51
CA THR A 131 13.62 -4.13 -42.77
C THR A 131 13.98 -5.58 -42.49
N ALA A 132 14.94 -5.82 -41.59
CA ALA A 132 15.34 -7.17 -41.19
C ALA A 132 14.20 -7.92 -40.48
N LEU A 133 13.51 -7.26 -39.55
CA LEU A 133 12.38 -7.85 -38.82
C LEU A 133 11.20 -8.15 -39.74
N VAL A 134 10.82 -7.24 -40.63
CA VAL A 134 9.72 -7.44 -41.59
C VAL A 134 9.99 -8.63 -42.50
N SER A 135 11.22 -8.73 -43.04
CA SER A 135 11.63 -9.87 -43.86
C SER A 135 11.55 -11.19 -43.08
N ASP A 136 11.96 -11.18 -41.82
CA ASP A 136 11.90 -12.34 -40.94
C ASP A 136 10.47 -12.78 -40.64
N LEU A 137 9.59 -11.83 -40.32
CA LEU A 137 8.17 -12.06 -40.04
C LEU A 137 7.43 -12.57 -41.27
N ASP A 138 7.68 -12.01 -42.45
CA ASP A 138 7.08 -12.46 -43.71
C ASP A 138 7.49 -13.89 -44.07
N SER A 139 8.79 -14.21 -43.96
CA SER A 139 9.31 -15.56 -44.19
C SER A 139 8.69 -16.57 -43.23
N THR A 140 8.61 -16.20 -41.95
CA THR A 140 8.01 -17.01 -40.88
C THR A 140 6.53 -17.25 -41.14
N ALA A 141 5.78 -16.20 -41.48
CA ALA A 141 4.36 -16.28 -41.78
C ALA A 141 4.06 -17.20 -42.98
N LYS A 142 4.84 -17.07 -44.06
CA LYS A 142 4.72 -17.96 -45.24
C LYS A 142 5.00 -19.43 -44.88
N GLN A 143 5.96 -19.68 -43.99
CA GLN A 143 6.24 -21.03 -43.50
C GLN A 143 5.06 -21.59 -42.69
N LEU A 144 4.41 -20.75 -41.87
CA LEU A 144 3.21 -21.13 -41.12
C LEU A 144 2.02 -21.39 -42.04
N ASP A 145 1.77 -20.53 -43.03
CA ASP A 145 0.67 -20.73 -44.01
C ASP A 145 0.88 -21.94 -44.91
N ALA A 146 2.13 -22.33 -45.18
CA ALA A 146 2.44 -23.56 -45.91
C ALA A 146 2.10 -24.84 -45.09
N ASN A 147 1.96 -24.73 -43.77
CA ASN A 147 1.60 -25.85 -42.92
C ASN A 147 0.09 -26.10 -42.95
N THR A 148 -0.36 -26.98 -43.84
CA THR A 148 -1.78 -27.36 -44.00
C THR A 148 -2.44 -27.97 -42.74
N LYS A 149 -1.68 -28.34 -41.71
CA LYS A 149 -2.20 -28.85 -40.43
C LYS A 149 -2.43 -27.75 -39.39
N LEU A 150 -1.84 -26.57 -39.61
CA LEU A 150 -1.99 -25.42 -38.75
C LEU A 150 -3.25 -24.66 -39.17
N ALA A 151 -4.10 -24.34 -38.20
CA ALA A 151 -5.24 -23.48 -38.45
C ALA A 151 -4.77 -22.05 -38.80
N ASN A 152 -5.54 -21.36 -39.63
CA ASN A 152 -5.34 -19.93 -39.84
C ASN A 152 -5.60 -19.14 -38.53
N PRO A 153 -5.18 -17.87 -38.43
CA PRO A 153 -5.25 -17.10 -37.18
C PRO A 153 -6.64 -17.15 -36.50
N ARG A 154 -7.71 -16.91 -37.28
CA ARG A 154 -9.10 -16.99 -36.81
C ARG A 154 -9.49 -18.37 -36.29
N GLY A 155 -9.10 -19.42 -37.01
CA GLY A 155 -9.39 -20.80 -36.62
C GLY A 155 -8.58 -21.25 -35.40
N TYR A 156 -7.33 -20.80 -35.29
CA TYR A 156 -6.44 -21.09 -34.18
C TYR A 156 -6.95 -20.44 -32.89
N ASP A 157 -7.32 -19.15 -32.93
CA ASP A 157 -7.86 -18.44 -31.77
C ASP A 157 -9.15 -19.10 -31.26
N LYS A 158 -10.07 -19.42 -32.16
CA LYS A 158 -11.30 -20.14 -31.79
C LYS A 158 -11.02 -21.49 -31.13
N ALA A 159 -10.08 -22.27 -31.68
CA ALA A 159 -9.70 -23.56 -31.11
C ALA A 159 -9.05 -23.40 -29.72
N LEU A 160 -8.20 -22.41 -29.55
CA LEU A 160 -7.55 -22.08 -28.28
C LEU A 160 -8.58 -21.66 -27.23
N GLN A 161 -9.54 -20.80 -27.56
CA GLN A 161 -10.61 -20.39 -26.64
C GLN A 161 -11.51 -21.57 -26.25
N GLU A 162 -11.82 -22.46 -27.19
CA GLU A 162 -12.57 -23.70 -26.90
C GLU A 162 -11.77 -24.64 -25.98
N GLN A 163 -10.46 -24.77 -26.17
CA GLN A 163 -9.58 -25.54 -25.32
C GLN A 163 -9.51 -24.94 -23.91
N ILE A 164 -9.26 -23.64 -23.79
CA ILE A 164 -9.26 -22.92 -22.51
C ILE A 164 -10.62 -23.06 -21.82
N ALA A 165 -11.74 -23.02 -22.55
CA ALA A 165 -13.07 -23.23 -21.98
C ALA A 165 -13.26 -24.68 -21.48
N LYS A 166 -12.76 -25.68 -22.21
CA LYS A 166 -12.78 -27.10 -21.78
C LYS A 166 -11.89 -27.32 -20.56
N GLU A 167 -10.67 -26.80 -20.56
CA GLU A 167 -9.75 -26.87 -19.43
C GLU A 167 -10.29 -26.14 -18.21
N ARG A 168 -10.89 -24.95 -18.37
CA ARG A 168 -11.61 -24.26 -17.30
C ARG A 168 -12.76 -25.10 -16.74
N LYS A 169 -13.55 -25.77 -17.59
CA LYS A 169 -14.60 -26.70 -17.13
C LYS A 169 -14.04 -27.90 -16.37
N VAL A 170 -12.91 -28.46 -16.81
CA VAL A 170 -12.22 -29.57 -16.11
C VAL A 170 -11.66 -29.10 -14.77
N LEU A 171 -10.98 -27.96 -14.72
CA LEU A 171 -10.47 -27.34 -13.51
C LEU A 171 -11.60 -26.97 -12.53
N GLN A 172 -12.72 -26.45 -13.03
CA GLN A 172 -13.91 -26.15 -12.23
C GLN A 172 -14.62 -27.43 -11.74
N SER A 173 -14.61 -28.52 -12.52
CA SER A 173 -15.17 -29.81 -12.08
C SER A 173 -14.30 -30.51 -11.03
N LYS A 174 -12.98 -30.25 -11.04
CA LYS A 174 -12.01 -30.71 -10.03
C LYS A 174 -11.97 -29.78 -8.81
N GLN A 175 -12.37 -28.53 -8.94
CA GLN A 175 -12.71 -27.68 -7.81
C GLN A 175 -14.00 -28.22 -7.18
N LYS A 176 -13.85 -29.03 -6.13
CA LYS A 176 -14.95 -29.20 -5.18
C LYS A 176 -15.34 -27.80 -4.70
N LYS A 177 -16.54 -27.37 -5.07
CA LYS A 177 -17.18 -26.16 -4.58
C LYS A 177 -17.33 -26.31 -3.07
N ASN A 178 -16.35 -25.83 -2.32
CA ASN A 178 -16.35 -25.87 -0.86
C ASN A 178 -17.04 -24.57 -0.40
N PRO A 179 -18.24 -24.63 0.22
CA PRO A 179 -19.07 -23.45 0.49
C PRO A 179 -18.55 -22.52 1.61
N GLY A 180 -17.26 -22.57 1.94
CA GLY A 180 -16.69 -21.91 3.13
C GLY A 180 -17.16 -22.58 4.43
N LYS A 181 -16.84 -21.99 5.59
CA LYS A 181 -17.28 -22.51 6.91
C LYS A 181 -18.81 -22.65 6.99
N GLY A 182 -19.57 -21.71 6.43
CA GLY A 182 -21.03 -21.67 6.57
C GLY A 182 -21.44 -21.55 8.04
N ASP A 183 -22.51 -22.22 8.44
CA ASP A 183 -23.03 -22.22 9.84
C ASP A 183 -22.32 -23.22 10.78
N ARG A 184 -21.32 -23.94 10.28
CA ARG A 184 -20.58 -24.97 11.04
C ARG A 184 -19.70 -24.34 12.10
N SER A 185 -19.52 -24.99 13.25
CA SER A 185 -18.58 -24.53 14.28
C SER A 185 -17.13 -24.85 13.91
N TRP A 186 -16.14 -24.26 14.59
CA TRP A 186 -14.75 -24.65 14.38
C TRP A 186 -14.49 -26.09 14.83
N THR A 187 -15.23 -26.57 15.82
CA THR A 187 -15.26 -27.98 16.25
C THR A 187 -15.76 -28.89 15.14
N ASP A 188 -16.79 -28.49 14.39
CA ASP A 188 -17.26 -29.25 13.21
C ASP A 188 -16.16 -29.34 12.14
N VAL A 189 -15.50 -28.22 11.85
CA VAL A 189 -14.39 -28.18 10.87
C VAL A 189 -13.20 -29.04 11.33
N ALA A 190 -12.84 -29.02 12.62
CA ALA A 190 -11.82 -29.90 13.17
C ALA A 190 -12.23 -31.39 13.06
N ASN A 191 -13.48 -31.71 13.38
CA ASN A 191 -14.03 -33.06 13.28
C ASN A 191 -14.03 -33.60 11.84
N GLU A 192 -14.22 -32.74 10.84
CA GLU A 192 -14.12 -33.10 9.42
C GLU A 192 -12.68 -33.48 9.00
N MET A 193 -11.65 -32.89 9.63
CA MET A 193 -10.24 -33.25 9.40
C MET A 193 -9.84 -34.57 10.04
N MET A 194 -10.45 -34.96 11.17
CA MET A 194 -10.11 -36.19 11.91
C MET A 194 -10.12 -37.47 11.05
N PRO A 195 -11.20 -37.81 10.30
CA PRO A 195 -11.23 -39.02 9.48
C PRO A 195 -10.27 -38.96 8.30
N ILE A 196 -9.87 -37.77 7.83
CA ILE A 196 -8.87 -37.60 6.77
C ILE A 196 -7.49 -37.96 7.32
N LEU A 197 -7.15 -37.44 8.50
CA LEU A 197 -5.89 -37.75 9.19
C LEU A 197 -5.81 -39.24 9.60
N ASP A 198 -6.93 -39.85 10.00
CA ASP A 198 -6.97 -41.30 10.27
C ASP A 198 -6.77 -42.13 9.00
N LYS A 199 -7.33 -41.70 7.86
CA LYS A 199 -7.08 -42.33 6.55
C LYS A 199 -5.64 -42.13 6.08
N ALA A 200 -5.04 -40.98 6.37
CA ALA A 200 -3.64 -40.70 6.09
C ALA A 200 -2.74 -41.71 6.81
N TYR A 201 -2.95 -41.87 8.12
CA TYR A 201 -2.20 -42.85 8.91
C TYR A 201 -2.45 -44.29 8.46
N LYS A 202 -3.69 -44.68 8.15
CA LYS A 202 -4.00 -46.02 7.64
C LYS A 202 -3.34 -46.32 6.29
N SER A 203 -3.31 -45.33 5.37
CA SER A 203 -2.65 -45.48 4.08
C SER A 203 -1.14 -45.66 4.26
N TYR A 204 -0.55 -44.88 5.17
CA TYR A 204 0.85 -45.04 5.55
C TYR A 204 1.15 -46.42 6.16
N ALA A 205 0.34 -46.87 7.12
CA ALA A 205 0.47 -48.18 7.75
C ALA A 205 0.28 -49.35 6.76
N GLY A 206 -0.48 -49.12 5.69
CA GLY A 206 -0.63 -50.05 4.56
C GLY A 206 0.52 -50.03 3.55
N GLY A 207 1.58 -49.24 3.78
CA GLY A 207 2.76 -49.15 2.93
C GLY A 207 2.74 -48.03 1.88
N ASP A 208 1.68 -47.22 1.82
CA ASP A 208 1.54 -46.13 0.84
C ASP A 208 1.72 -44.76 1.52
N GLY A 209 2.98 -44.40 1.76
CA GLY A 209 3.35 -43.15 2.41
C GLY A 209 3.07 -41.89 1.58
N ALA A 210 3.16 -41.98 0.25
CA ALA A 210 2.85 -40.86 -0.65
C ALA A 210 1.35 -40.50 -0.57
N LYS A 211 0.48 -41.51 -0.57
CA LYS A 211 -0.97 -41.31 -0.36
C LYS A 211 -1.27 -40.83 1.05
N GLY A 212 -0.57 -41.33 2.06
CA GLY A 212 -0.65 -40.82 3.43
C GLY A 212 -0.35 -39.32 3.50
N ALA A 213 0.80 -38.89 2.98
CA ALA A 213 1.20 -37.48 2.96
C ALA A 213 0.25 -36.60 2.14
N THR A 214 -0.31 -37.12 1.05
CA THR A 214 -1.33 -36.43 0.24
C THR A 214 -2.61 -36.16 1.05
N LEU A 215 -3.08 -37.14 1.83
CA LEU A 215 -4.25 -36.95 2.68
C LEU A 215 -3.98 -35.95 3.82
N VAL A 216 -2.75 -35.86 4.34
CA VAL A 216 -2.38 -34.78 5.29
C VAL A 216 -2.40 -33.41 4.61
N ASN A 217 -1.93 -33.31 3.36
CA ASN A 217 -2.06 -32.09 2.56
C ASN A 217 -3.53 -31.71 2.33
N ASP A 218 -4.41 -32.68 2.08
CA ASP A 218 -5.84 -32.42 1.90
C ASP A 218 -6.46 -31.82 3.17
N ALA A 219 -6.13 -32.34 4.35
CA ALA A 219 -6.59 -31.77 5.62
C ALA A 219 -6.08 -30.33 5.81
N TYR A 220 -4.81 -30.07 5.49
CA TYR A 220 -4.22 -28.74 5.59
C TYR A 220 -4.86 -27.74 4.61
N TYR A 221 -4.76 -28.00 3.31
CA TYR A 221 -5.18 -27.04 2.29
C TYR A 221 -6.70 -26.92 2.15
N GLN A 222 -7.49 -27.99 2.34
CA GLN A 222 -8.94 -27.92 2.12
C GLN A 222 -9.72 -27.42 3.34
N TYR A 223 -9.19 -27.63 4.55
CA TYR A 223 -9.89 -27.32 5.80
C TYR A 223 -9.14 -26.30 6.64
N TYR A 224 -7.86 -26.56 6.96
CA TYR A 224 -7.11 -25.68 7.87
C TYR A 224 -6.86 -24.27 7.29
N GLU A 225 -6.32 -24.18 6.07
CA GLU A 225 -6.00 -22.90 5.43
C GLU A 225 -7.25 -22.29 4.75
N LYS A 226 -7.89 -23.06 3.86
CA LYS A 226 -8.97 -22.55 2.99
C LYS A 226 -10.26 -22.17 3.70
N LEU A 227 -10.60 -22.83 4.81
CA LEU A 227 -11.77 -22.43 5.62
C LEU A 227 -11.43 -21.32 6.62
N GLY A 228 -10.16 -20.86 6.64
CA GLY A 228 -9.68 -19.81 7.54
C GLY A 228 -9.47 -20.29 8.97
N PHE A 229 -9.36 -21.60 9.23
CA PHE A 229 -9.11 -22.14 10.57
C PHE A 229 -7.81 -21.56 11.12
N GLU A 230 -6.74 -21.62 10.35
CA GLU A 230 -5.44 -21.03 10.67
C GLU A 230 -5.55 -19.55 11.04
N LYS A 231 -6.25 -18.75 10.22
CA LYS A 231 -6.44 -17.30 10.45
C LYS A 231 -7.22 -17.03 11.73
N ASN A 232 -8.18 -17.89 12.08
CA ASN A 232 -8.93 -17.73 13.32
C ASN A 232 -8.11 -18.17 14.53
N VAL A 233 -7.29 -19.23 14.42
CA VAL A 233 -6.29 -19.59 15.43
C VAL A 233 -5.27 -18.47 15.62
N MET A 234 -4.80 -17.85 14.53
CA MET A 234 -3.93 -16.68 14.54
C MET A 234 -4.54 -15.55 15.38
N ASN A 235 -5.80 -15.21 15.08
CA ASN A 235 -6.48 -14.05 15.67
C ASN A 235 -6.98 -14.27 17.09
N ALA A 236 -7.46 -15.48 17.42
CA ALA A 236 -8.13 -15.75 18.71
C ALA A 236 -7.32 -16.63 19.66
N ILE A 237 -6.20 -17.20 19.23
CA ILE A 237 -5.30 -17.98 20.08
C ILE A 237 -3.89 -17.37 20.07
N SER A 238 -3.12 -17.55 19.01
CA SER A 238 -1.82 -16.89 18.77
C SER A 238 -1.17 -17.36 17.45
N GLY A 239 -0.25 -16.55 16.90
CA GLY A 239 0.59 -16.97 15.77
C GLY A 239 1.65 -18.01 16.11
N ASP A 240 2.10 -18.07 17.36
CA ASP A 240 2.94 -19.19 17.84
C ASP A 240 2.16 -20.51 17.76
N ARG A 241 0.87 -20.50 18.10
CA ARG A 241 0.03 -21.68 17.97
C ARG A 241 -0.14 -22.11 16.51
N VAL A 242 -0.37 -21.17 15.59
CA VAL A 242 -0.42 -21.47 14.15
C VAL A 242 0.88 -22.16 13.71
N SER A 243 2.03 -21.57 14.05
CA SER A 243 3.35 -22.11 13.70
C SER A 243 3.57 -23.54 14.22
N GLN A 244 3.11 -23.83 15.44
CA GLN A 244 3.18 -25.18 16.02
C GLN A 244 2.31 -26.19 15.24
N VAL A 245 1.08 -25.81 14.89
CA VAL A 245 0.16 -26.67 14.14
C VAL A 245 0.69 -26.92 12.73
N GLU A 246 1.19 -25.90 12.04
CA GLU A 246 1.81 -26.03 10.72
C GLU A 246 3.05 -26.91 10.74
N TYR A 247 3.90 -26.73 11.76
CA TYR A 247 5.05 -27.59 11.98
C TYR A 247 4.61 -29.05 12.15
N GLN A 248 3.52 -29.29 12.88
CA GLN A 248 3.01 -30.64 13.07
C GLN A 248 2.46 -31.24 11.77
N PHE A 249 1.73 -30.47 10.94
CA PHE A 249 1.34 -30.89 9.60
C PHE A 249 2.55 -31.26 8.73
N LYS A 250 3.63 -30.47 8.81
CA LYS A 250 4.89 -30.75 8.11
C LYS A 250 5.55 -32.03 8.62
N MET A 251 5.61 -32.25 9.93
CA MET A 251 6.23 -33.44 10.53
C MET A 251 5.43 -34.71 10.23
N CYS A 252 4.09 -34.65 10.21
CA CYS A 252 3.24 -35.75 9.76
C CYS A 252 3.58 -36.16 8.32
N ARG A 253 3.66 -35.19 7.39
CA ARG A 253 4.01 -35.47 5.98
C ARG A 253 5.43 -36.02 5.84
N LYS A 254 6.39 -35.41 6.53
CA LYS A 254 7.80 -35.82 6.49
C LYS A 254 7.94 -37.27 6.97
N SER A 255 7.38 -37.60 8.13
CA SER A 255 7.46 -38.96 8.69
C SER A 255 6.88 -40.03 7.75
N MET A 256 5.76 -39.73 7.08
CA MET A 256 5.14 -40.63 6.09
C MET A 256 6.00 -40.79 4.83
N ASN A 257 6.58 -39.71 4.31
CA ASN A 257 7.42 -39.74 3.10
C ASN A 257 8.80 -40.38 3.34
N THR A 258 9.36 -40.25 4.54
CA THR A 258 10.67 -40.81 4.89
C THR A 258 10.60 -42.21 5.48
N GLY A 259 9.42 -42.81 5.61
CA GLY A 259 9.28 -44.15 6.16
C GLY A 259 9.62 -44.26 7.65
N ALA A 260 9.31 -43.23 8.46
CA ALA A 260 9.58 -43.25 9.90
C ALA A 260 8.77 -44.33 10.65
N SER A 261 9.07 -44.64 11.92
CA SER A 261 8.36 -45.71 12.61
C SER A 261 6.83 -45.46 12.67
N LEU A 262 6.03 -46.53 12.58
CA LEU A 262 4.56 -46.44 12.66
C LEU A 262 4.09 -45.82 13.97
N LYS A 263 4.86 -46.02 15.05
CA LYS A 263 4.61 -45.45 16.38
C LYS A 263 4.82 -43.94 16.39
N ASP A 264 5.94 -43.46 15.84
CA ASP A 264 6.27 -42.04 15.82
C ASP A 264 5.34 -41.27 14.89
N THR A 265 5.05 -41.83 13.72
CA THR A 265 4.10 -41.24 12.76
C THR A 265 2.70 -41.18 13.36
N LYS A 266 2.27 -42.23 14.08
CA LYS A 266 0.99 -42.22 14.79
C LYS A 266 0.93 -41.11 15.84
N LYS A 267 1.98 -40.98 16.65
CA LYS A 267 2.08 -39.93 17.66
C LYS A 267 1.95 -38.55 17.01
N LEU A 268 2.66 -38.29 15.92
CA LEU A 268 2.59 -37.00 15.23
C LEU A 268 1.17 -36.68 14.75
N VAL A 269 0.46 -37.67 14.19
CA VAL A 269 -0.92 -37.53 13.73
C VAL A 269 -1.88 -37.33 14.91
N ASP A 270 -1.73 -38.07 15.99
CA ASP A 270 -2.58 -37.93 17.19
C ASP A 270 -2.37 -36.57 17.87
N ASP A 271 -1.12 -36.10 17.96
CA ASP A 271 -0.76 -34.77 18.48
C ASP A 271 -1.38 -33.66 17.60
N LEU A 272 -1.32 -33.80 16.26
CA LEU A 272 -1.96 -32.87 15.33
C LEU A 272 -3.48 -32.81 15.55
N LYS A 273 -4.11 -33.99 15.67
CA LYS A 273 -5.55 -34.09 15.93
C LYS A 273 -5.93 -33.41 17.24
N ALA A 274 -5.16 -33.63 18.30
CA ALA A 274 -5.38 -33.01 19.60
C ALA A 274 -5.29 -31.48 19.52
N MET A 275 -4.28 -30.94 18.82
CA MET A 275 -4.13 -29.50 18.66
C MET A 275 -5.31 -28.88 17.91
N LEU A 276 -5.77 -29.50 16.82
CA LEU A 276 -6.92 -29.01 16.05
C LEU A 276 -8.21 -29.00 16.87
N VAL A 277 -8.44 -30.00 17.72
CA VAL A 277 -9.62 -30.05 18.60
C VAL A 277 -9.52 -29.02 19.72
N GLU A 278 -8.36 -28.86 20.34
CA GLU A 278 -8.12 -27.85 21.37
C GLU A 278 -8.35 -26.43 20.83
N ASP A 279 -7.82 -26.16 19.63
CA ASP A 279 -7.93 -24.87 18.99
C ASP A 279 -9.38 -24.58 18.60
N ALA A 280 -10.06 -25.54 17.97
CA ALA A 280 -11.48 -25.44 17.70
C ALA A 280 -12.32 -25.13 18.94
N GLY A 281 -12.05 -25.81 20.06
CA GLY A 281 -12.75 -25.58 21.32
C GLY A 281 -12.52 -24.17 21.88
N LYS A 282 -11.31 -23.61 21.73
CA LYS A 282 -10.99 -22.22 22.11
C LYS A 282 -11.67 -21.20 21.19
N LEU A 283 -11.73 -21.49 19.90
CA LEU A 283 -12.37 -20.63 18.90
C LEU A 283 -13.89 -20.60 19.07
N ASP A 284 -14.52 -21.74 19.35
CA ASP A 284 -15.96 -21.83 19.62
C ASP A 284 -16.32 -21.34 21.03
N GLY A 285 -15.41 -21.47 21.99
CA GLY A 285 -15.59 -21.09 23.39
C GLY A 285 -15.33 -19.62 23.73
N GLY A 286 -15.01 -18.77 22.75
CA GLY A 286 -14.85 -17.33 22.96
C GLY A 286 -13.62 -16.94 23.79
N ALA A 287 -12.43 -17.44 23.45
CA ALA A 287 -11.17 -17.15 24.14
C ALA A 287 -10.65 -15.69 24.01
N ALA A 288 -11.53 -14.69 23.88
CA ALA A 288 -11.19 -13.26 23.85
C ALA A 288 -11.43 -12.53 25.20
N ASP A 289 -11.73 -13.26 26.28
CA ASP A 289 -12.22 -12.68 27.55
C ASP A 289 -11.20 -12.71 28.72
N LYS A 290 -9.90 -12.83 28.43
CA LYS A 290 -8.84 -12.68 29.44
C LYS A 290 -7.88 -11.50 29.22
N GLU A 291 -8.22 -10.56 28.34
CA GLU A 291 -7.54 -9.26 28.27
C GLU A 291 -8.37 -8.16 28.91
N GLY A 292 -7.71 -7.23 29.61
CA GLY A 292 -8.38 -6.06 30.18
C GLY A 292 -9.10 -5.25 29.10
N SER A 293 -10.34 -4.83 29.37
CA SER A 293 -11.23 -4.14 28.42
C SER A 293 -10.57 -2.94 27.71
N PHE A 294 -9.65 -2.25 28.38
CA PHE A 294 -8.88 -1.15 27.80
C PHE A 294 -7.80 -1.62 26.81
N THR A 295 -7.08 -2.69 27.13
CA THR A 295 -6.10 -3.30 26.23
C THR A 295 -6.80 -3.80 24.98
N LYS A 296 -7.91 -4.54 25.15
CA LYS A 296 -8.76 -5.04 24.06
C LYS A 296 -9.29 -3.91 23.18
N PHE A 297 -9.66 -2.77 23.77
CA PHE A 297 -10.06 -1.58 23.00
C PHE A 297 -8.88 -1.06 22.16
N ILE A 298 -7.73 -0.76 22.76
CA ILE A 298 -6.57 -0.18 22.06
C ILE A 298 -6.00 -1.12 20.99
N THR A 299 -6.05 -2.43 21.23
CA THR A 299 -5.53 -3.42 20.29
C THR A 299 -6.52 -3.77 19.18
N SER A 300 -7.83 -3.55 19.39
CA SER A 300 -8.85 -3.76 18.34
C SER A 300 -8.74 -2.77 17.19
N SER A 301 -9.12 -3.23 15.99
CA SER A 301 -9.39 -2.40 14.80
C SER A 301 -10.27 -1.17 15.11
N VAL A 302 -11.29 -1.36 15.96
CA VAL A 302 -12.21 -0.30 16.44
C VAL A 302 -11.43 0.79 17.18
N GLY A 303 -10.64 0.42 18.19
CA GLY A 303 -9.91 1.40 18.98
C GLY A 303 -8.77 2.06 18.20
N GLN A 304 -8.11 1.32 17.30
CA GLN A 304 -7.07 1.88 16.44
C GLN A 304 -7.65 2.92 15.46
N ALA A 305 -8.70 2.56 14.72
CA ALA A 305 -9.39 3.47 13.82
C ALA A 305 -9.93 4.70 14.57
N PHE A 306 -10.49 4.48 15.76
CA PHE A 306 -10.96 5.54 16.65
C PHE A 306 -9.83 6.49 17.05
N LEU A 307 -8.73 5.96 17.62
CA LEU A 307 -7.62 6.77 18.13
C LEU A 307 -6.92 7.55 17.02
N ILE A 308 -6.73 6.96 15.84
CA ILE A 308 -6.15 7.64 14.68
C ILE A 308 -7.06 8.77 14.22
N LEU A 309 -8.35 8.51 13.99
CA LEU A 309 -9.23 9.56 13.48
C LEU A 309 -9.43 10.68 14.50
N ILE A 310 -9.57 10.37 15.79
CA ILE A 310 -9.59 11.39 16.86
C ILE A 310 -8.36 12.28 16.74
N ARG A 311 -7.20 11.68 16.52
CA ARG A 311 -5.95 12.41 16.50
C ARG A 311 -5.81 13.32 15.30
N GLU A 312 -5.88 12.76 14.09
CA GLU A 312 -5.74 13.53 12.86
C GLU A 312 -6.88 14.56 12.73
N GLY A 313 -8.08 14.18 13.15
CA GLY A 313 -9.23 15.06 13.24
C GLY A 313 -9.03 16.20 14.24
N LEU A 314 -8.42 15.96 15.41
CA LEU A 314 -8.11 17.02 16.38
C LEU A 314 -7.04 17.97 15.85
N GLU A 315 -6.00 17.46 15.19
CA GLU A 315 -4.95 18.30 14.60
C GLU A 315 -5.53 19.22 13.51
N ALA A 316 -6.35 18.68 12.60
CA ALA A 316 -7.10 19.46 11.62
C ALA A 316 -8.01 20.51 12.28
N LEU A 317 -8.77 20.10 13.30
CA LEU A 317 -9.72 20.96 14.01
C LEU A 317 -9.01 22.09 14.76
N LEU A 318 -7.85 21.83 15.38
CA LEU A 318 -7.04 22.85 16.05
C LEU A 318 -6.49 23.90 15.08
N VAL A 319 -6.02 23.49 13.89
CA VAL A 319 -5.56 24.43 12.86
C VAL A 319 -6.73 25.29 12.38
N VAL A 320 -7.86 24.67 12.06
CA VAL A 320 -9.08 25.39 11.65
C VAL A 320 -9.55 26.34 12.74
N ALA A 321 -9.61 25.88 14.00
CA ALA A 321 -10.02 26.70 15.13
C ALA A 321 -9.09 27.89 15.38
N ALA A 322 -7.77 27.71 15.23
CA ALA A 322 -6.80 28.80 15.35
C ALA A 322 -7.00 29.89 14.28
N VAL A 323 -7.25 29.48 13.03
CA VAL A 323 -7.50 30.41 11.91
C VAL A 323 -8.85 31.12 12.10
N VAL A 324 -9.89 30.40 12.48
CA VAL A 324 -11.22 30.96 12.79
C VAL A 324 -11.13 31.95 13.95
N ALA A 325 -10.44 31.60 15.04
CA ALA A 325 -10.25 32.47 16.20
C ALA A 325 -9.51 33.75 15.83
N TYR A 326 -8.50 33.67 14.96
CA TYR A 326 -7.81 34.84 14.44
C TYR A 326 -8.73 35.74 13.61
N LEU A 327 -9.49 35.17 12.67
CA LEU A 327 -10.42 35.93 11.82
C LEU A 327 -11.52 36.60 12.66
N VAL A 328 -12.00 35.93 13.70
CA VAL A 328 -12.97 36.47 14.64
C VAL A 328 -12.35 37.63 15.45
N LYS A 329 -11.13 37.45 15.97
CA LYS A 329 -10.43 38.46 16.79
C LYS A 329 -9.99 39.69 15.98
N SER A 330 -9.72 39.52 14.70
CA SER A 330 -9.34 40.60 13.77
C SER A 330 -10.53 41.32 13.12
N GLY A 331 -11.78 41.07 13.57
CA GLY A 331 -12.99 41.72 13.05
C GLY A 331 -13.46 41.19 11.68
N ASN A 332 -12.82 40.14 11.18
CA ASN A 332 -12.96 39.60 9.83
C ASN A 332 -13.88 38.36 9.76
N LYS A 333 -14.91 38.31 10.62
CA LYS A 333 -15.86 37.18 10.74
C LYS A 333 -16.54 36.76 9.43
N ARG A 334 -16.63 37.65 8.44
CA ARG A 334 -17.19 37.32 7.11
C ARG A 334 -16.38 36.27 6.35
N PHE A 335 -15.07 36.20 6.59
CA PHE A 335 -14.19 35.29 5.85
C PHE A 335 -14.17 33.86 6.43
N THR A 336 -14.75 33.65 7.62
CA THR A 336 -14.88 32.33 8.24
C THR A 336 -15.63 31.33 7.38
N LYS A 337 -16.57 31.79 6.54
CA LYS A 337 -17.30 30.92 5.60
C LYS A 337 -16.37 30.21 4.61
N TRP A 338 -15.32 30.90 4.15
CA TRP A 338 -14.36 30.36 3.18
C TRP A 338 -13.42 29.33 3.81
N ILE A 339 -13.16 29.44 5.11
CA ILE A 339 -12.48 28.38 5.87
C ILE A 339 -13.31 27.10 5.84
N TYR A 340 -14.62 27.17 6.09
CA TYR A 340 -15.49 25.99 6.05
C TYR A 340 -15.59 25.38 4.64
N VAL A 341 -15.61 26.21 3.59
CA VAL A 341 -15.53 25.72 2.19
C VAL A 341 -14.23 24.95 1.97
N GLY A 342 -13.10 25.48 2.43
CA GLY A 342 -11.81 24.79 2.34
C GLY A 342 -11.78 23.47 3.12
N VAL A 343 -12.38 23.42 4.32
CA VAL A 343 -12.52 22.17 5.11
C VAL A 343 -13.30 21.11 4.33
N LEU A 344 -14.47 21.47 3.78
CA LEU A 344 -15.29 20.54 2.99
C LEU A 344 -14.56 20.04 1.74
N ALA A 345 -13.88 20.95 1.02
CA ALA A 345 -13.07 20.58 -0.13
C ALA A 345 -11.89 19.66 0.27
N GLY A 346 -11.30 19.87 1.44
CA GLY A 346 -10.19 19.06 1.95
C GLY A 346 -10.64 17.64 2.29
N LEU A 347 -11.80 17.50 2.95
CA LEU A 347 -12.43 16.20 3.22
C LEU A 347 -12.80 15.47 1.93
N ALA A 348 -13.37 16.17 0.95
CA ALA A 348 -13.67 15.60 -0.36
C ALA A 348 -12.39 15.12 -1.08
N GLY A 349 -11.33 15.91 -1.04
CA GLY A 349 -10.01 15.53 -1.58
C GLY A 349 -9.43 14.29 -0.91
N ALA A 350 -9.52 14.19 0.42
CA ALA A 350 -9.11 12.99 1.14
C ALA A 350 -9.95 11.76 0.74
N GLY A 351 -11.27 11.94 0.54
CA GLY A 351 -12.15 10.90 0.00
C GLY A 351 -11.75 10.43 -1.39
N VAL A 352 -11.34 11.34 -2.28
CA VAL A 352 -10.81 10.99 -3.61
C VAL A 352 -9.53 10.16 -3.48
N VAL A 353 -8.61 10.54 -2.58
CA VAL A 353 -7.40 9.75 -2.30
C VAL A 353 -7.78 8.35 -1.81
N ALA A 354 -8.76 8.22 -0.91
CA ALA A 354 -9.23 6.92 -0.44
C ALA A 354 -9.77 6.04 -1.59
N VAL A 355 -10.57 6.61 -2.48
CA VAL A 355 -11.09 5.88 -3.66
C VAL A 355 -9.96 5.46 -4.59
N ILE A 356 -8.99 6.34 -4.86
CA ILE A 356 -7.81 6.00 -5.66
C ILE A 356 -7.06 4.84 -5.04
N PHE A 357 -6.87 4.85 -3.71
CA PHE A 357 -6.24 3.74 -3.00
C PHE A 357 -7.02 2.43 -3.15
N VAL A 358 -8.34 2.44 -2.93
CA VAL A 358 -9.16 1.23 -3.09
C VAL A 358 -9.08 0.67 -4.51
N LEU A 359 -9.13 1.52 -5.52
CA LEU A 359 -9.07 1.11 -6.92
C LEU A 359 -7.67 0.64 -7.36
N ALA A 360 -6.61 1.29 -6.85
CA ALA A 360 -5.23 0.96 -7.19
C ALA A 360 -4.70 -0.26 -6.43
N PHE A 361 -5.21 -0.54 -5.22
CA PHE A 361 -4.69 -1.57 -4.32
C PHE A 361 -5.66 -2.73 -4.05
N GLY A 362 -6.87 -2.75 -4.64
CA GLY A 362 -7.92 -3.78 -4.42
C GLY A 362 -7.71 -5.12 -5.13
N GLY A 363 -6.46 -5.49 -5.47
CA GLY A 363 -6.11 -6.75 -6.15
C GLY A 363 -6.00 -7.94 -5.20
N SER A 364 -5.41 -9.04 -5.70
CA SER A 364 -4.90 -10.16 -4.90
C SER A 364 -3.60 -10.66 -5.53
N GLY A 365 -2.48 -10.71 -4.79
CA GLY A 365 -1.21 -11.29 -5.26
C GLY A 365 0.05 -10.58 -4.77
N PRO A 366 1.25 -11.03 -5.21
CA PRO A 366 2.54 -10.52 -4.73
C PRO A 366 2.73 -9.01 -4.90
N ILE A 367 2.26 -8.44 -6.02
CA ILE A 367 2.31 -7.00 -6.28
C ILE A 367 1.52 -6.20 -5.24
N GLN A 368 0.42 -6.74 -4.72
CA GLN A 368 -0.35 -6.08 -3.68
C GLN A 368 0.44 -6.02 -2.37
N GLU A 369 1.00 -7.16 -1.93
CA GLU A 369 1.78 -7.24 -0.69
C GLU A 369 3.03 -6.32 -0.75
N ILE A 370 3.71 -6.26 -1.90
CA ILE A 370 4.81 -5.32 -2.13
C ILE A 370 4.32 -3.87 -1.98
N MET A 371 3.21 -3.52 -2.63
CA MET A 371 2.68 -2.16 -2.61
C MET A 371 2.21 -1.73 -1.21
N GLU A 372 1.62 -2.66 -0.45
CA GLU A 372 1.25 -2.46 0.95
C GLU A 372 2.49 -2.19 1.82
N GLY A 373 3.56 -2.97 1.62
CA GLY A 373 4.84 -2.76 2.28
C GLY A 373 5.47 -1.39 1.97
N VAL A 374 5.50 -0.99 0.69
CA VAL A 374 5.98 0.33 0.27
C VAL A 374 5.15 1.44 0.90
N CYS A 375 3.83 1.32 0.91
CA CYS A 375 2.93 2.30 1.50
C CYS A 375 3.18 2.48 3.00
N ALA A 376 3.33 1.38 3.74
CA ALA A 376 3.63 1.41 5.18
C ALA A 376 4.99 2.08 5.47
N LEU A 377 6.02 1.84 4.65
CA LEU A 377 7.33 2.50 4.80
C LEU A 377 7.28 3.99 4.46
N ILE A 378 6.49 4.39 3.46
CA ILE A 378 6.24 5.81 3.17
C ILE A 378 5.53 6.47 4.35
N ALA A 379 4.49 5.82 4.89
CA ALA A 379 3.79 6.29 6.07
C ALA A 379 4.75 6.44 7.27
N MET A 380 5.63 5.47 7.50
CA MET A 380 6.67 5.52 8.52
C MET A 380 7.62 6.72 8.35
N ALA A 381 8.06 7.02 7.12
CA ALA A 381 8.88 8.20 6.84
C ALA A 381 8.14 9.52 7.08
N MET A 382 6.85 9.59 6.70
CA MET A 382 5.98 10.74 6.97
C MET A 382 5.76 10.95 8.46
N LEU A 383 5.46 9.88 9.20
CA LEU A 383 5.32 9.87 10.66
C LEU A 383 6.58 10.43 11.35
N LEU A 384 7.76 9.96 10.95
CA LEU A 384 9.05 10.45 11.46
C LEU A 384 9.23 11.95 11.20
N TRP A 385 8.89 12.39 10.00
CA TRP A 385 8.98 13.79 9.61
C TRP A 385 8.03 14.68 10.44
N THR A 386 6.75 14.32 10.52
CA THR A 386 5.71 15.08 11.23
C THR A 386 5.97 15.09 12.74
N SER A 387 6.40 13.97 13.32
CA SER A 387 6.82 13.87 14.72
C SER A 387 7.97 14.82 15.05
N ASN A 388 9.02 14.82 14.21
CA ASN A 388 10.16 15.70 14.39
C ASN A 388 9.79 17.18 14.24
N TRP A 389 8.81 17.50 13.39
CA TRP A 389 8.30 18.86 13.26
C TRP A 389 7.59 19.32 14.53
N MET A 390 6.69 18.49 15.08
CA MET A 390 5.97 18.78 16.32
C MET A 390 6.92 18.95 17.52
N LEU A 391 7.88 18.05 17.69
CA LEU A 391 8.84 18.09 18.79
C LEU A 391 9.76 19.32 18.75
N ASN A 392 10.20 19.74 17.57
CA ASN A 392 11.04 20.93 17.41
C ASN A 392 10.28 22.26 17.58
N LYS A 393 8.94 22.26 17.50
CA LYS A 393 8.09 23.47 17.59
C LYS A 393 7.16 23.53 18.80
N SER A 394 7.14 22.53 19.68
CA SER A 394 6.16 22.43 20.78
C SER A 394 6.27 23.45 21.91
N SER A 395 7.05 24.54 21.78
CA SER A 395 6.94 25.66 22.71
C SER A 395 5.73 26.53 22.34
N VAL A 396 4.88 26.83 23.33
CA VAL A 396 3.71 27.70 23.16
C VAL A 396 4.11 29.07 22.58
N GLU A 397 5.34 29.55 22.87
CA GLU A 397 5.89 30.76 22.24
C GLU A 397 6.24 30.57 20.77
N ALA A 398 6.72 29.40 20.33
CA ALA A 398 7.03 29.12 18.93
C ALA A 398 5.75 28.95 18.10
N TRP A 399 4.70 28.35 18.68
CA TRP A 399 3.38 28.26 18.06
C TRP A 399 2.72 29.64 17.96
N ASN A 400 2.67 30.41 19.05
CA ASN A 400 2.10 31.77 19.03
C ASN A 400 2.87 32.69 18.09
N ARG A 401 4.20 32.56 18.02
CA ARG A 401 5.04 33.30 17.07
C ARG A 401 4.83 32.82 15.64
N TYR A 402 4.68 31.52 15.39
CA TYR A 402 4.36 30.97 14.08
C TYR A 402 2.99 31.45 13.56
N ILE A 403 1.94 31.38 14.39
CA ILE A 403 0.62 31.92 14.05
C ILE A 403 0.71 33.42 13.82
N LYS A 404 1.36 34.16 14.73
CA LYS A 404 1.52 35.62 14.59
C LYS A 404 2.29 35.98 13.32
N GLU A 405 3.39 35.31 13.00
CA GLU A 405 4.26 35.61 11.87
C GLU A 405 3.67 35.14 10.52
N LYS A 406 2.97 33.99 10.47
CA LYS A 406 2.24 33.54 9.28
C LYS A 406 1.02 34.40 9.00
N THR A 407 0.33 34.82 10.06
CA THR A 407 -0.87 35.65 9.90
C THR A 407 -0.53 37.11 9.68
N GLU A 408 0.52 37.64 10.32
CA GLU A 408 1.09 38.95 10.00
C GLU A 408 1.74 38.95 8.61
N ALA A 409 2.36 37.87 8.12
CA ALA A 409 2.84 37.80 6.73
C ALA A 409 1.69 37.69 5.71
N ALA A 410 0.62 36.96 6.04
CA ALA A 410 -0.59 36.89 5.23
C ALA A 410 -1.35 38.23 5.24
N VAL A 411 -1.29 39.00 6.33
CA VAL A 411 -1.91 40.34 6.44
C VAL A 411 -1.00 41.44 5.91
N ALA A 412 0.33 41.33 6.03
CA ALA A 412 1.31 42.30 5.53
C ALA A 412 1.51 42.22 4.01
N SER A 413 1.38 41.02 3.43
CA SER A 413 1.27 40.85 1.97
C SER A 413 -0.05 41.38 1.40
N VAL A 414 -1.04 41.64 2.27
CA VAL A 414 -2.34 42.24 1.93
C VAL A 414 -2.35 43.75 2.21
N SER A 415 -1.60 44.25 3.20
CA SER A 415 -1.54 45.67 3.54
C SER A 415 -0.64 46.50 2.61
N SER A 416 0.31 45.90 1.89
CA SER A 416 1.14 46.61 0.90
C SER A 416 0.51 46.75 -0.50
N GLN A 417 -0.77 46.35 -0.66
CA GLN A 417 -1.52 46.46 -1.93
C GLN A 417 -2.91 47.09 -1.72
N VAL A 418 -3.02 48.03 -0.77
CA VAL A 418 -4.29 48.70 -0.42
C VAL A 418 -4.66 49.82 -1.41
N ASP A 419 -3.79 50.20 -2.34
CA ASP A 419 -4.05 51.33 -3.25
C ASP A 419 -4.76 50.97 -4.59
N ALA A 420 -5.23 49.74 -4.80
CA ALA A 420 -5.97 49.38 -6.01
C ALA A 420 -7.23 48.57 -5.71
N GLY A 421 -8.36 49.28 -5.64
CA GLY A 421 -9.68 48.77 -5.26
C GLY A 421 -10.17 47.54 -6.03
N GLU A 422 -11.09 46.83 -5.37
CA GLU A 422 -12.01 45.82 -5.91
C GLU A 422 -11.46 44.41 -6.23
N LYS A 423 -10.18 44.24 -6.58
CA LYS A 423 -9.59 42.89 -6.85
C LYS A 423 -8.94 42.17 -5.64
N VAL A 424 -8.93 42.80 -4.46
CA VAL A 424 -8.24 42.30 -3.24
C VAL A 424 -9.07 41.25 -2.46
N ALA A 425 -10.40 41.26 -2.61
CA ALA A 425 -11.29 40.35 -1.88
C ALA A 425 -11.16 38.89 -2.36
N SER A 426 -11.02 38.64 -3.66
CA SER A 426 -10.99 37.30 -4.23
C SER A 426 -9.70 36.54 -3.91
N ARG A 427 -8.53 37.18 -3.94
CA ARG A 427 -7.24 36.53 -3.61
C ARG A 427 -7.10 36.15 -2.13
N THR A 428 -7.56 37.01 -1.22
CA THR A 428 -7.54 36.73 0.24
C THR A 428 -8.54 35.63 0.60
N VAL A 429 -9.67 35.58 -0.09
CA VAL A 429 -10.68 34.52 0.06
C VAL A 429 -10.14 33.17 -0.40
N ILE A 430 -9.50 33.12 -1.58
CA ILE A 430 -8.90 31.90 -2.12
C ILE A 430 -7.75 31.41 -1.24
N SER A 431 -6.90 32.32 -0.73
CA SER A 431 -5.77 31.92 0.12
C SER A 431 -6.24 31.35 1.47
N LEU A 432 -7.29 31.91 2.07
CA LEU A 432 -7.89 31.39 3.31
C LEU A 432 -8.54 30.03 3.09
N ALA A 433 -9.32 29.86 2.01
CA ALA A 433 -9.92 28.58 1.65
C ALA A 433 -8.83 27.52 1.38
N MET A 434 -7.79 27.86 0.61
CA MET A 434 -6.65 26.99 0.34
C MET A 434 -5.89 26.62 1.60
N LEU A 435 -5.76 27.52 2.57
CA LEU A 435 -5.07 27.24 3.82
C LEU A 435 -5.80 26.19 4.65
N SER A 436 -7.12 26.29 4.78
CA SER A 436 -7.94 25.25 5.44
C SER A 436 -8.05 23.97 4.63
N PHE A 437 -8.11 24.07 3.30
CA PHE A 437 -8.09 22.92 2.40
C PHE A 437 -6.82 22.11 2.58
N LEU A 438 -5.64 22.73 2.46
CA LEU A 438 -4.36 22.04 2.57
C LEU A 438 -4.15 21.44 3.96
N ALA A 439 -4.62 22.11 5.01
CA ALA A 439 -4.56 21.57 6.37
C ALA A 439 -5.39 20.29 6.50
N VAL A 440 -6.68 20.34 6.14
CA VAL A 440 -7.60 19.20 6.27
C VAL A 440 -7.29 18.09 5.27
N PHE A 441 -6.93 18.44 4.04
CA PHE A 441 -6.53 17.48 3.01
C PHE A 441 -5.29 16.69 3.44
N ARG A 442 -4.30 17.35 4.06
CA ARG A 442 -3.11 16.67 4.55
C ARG A 442 -3.46 15.68 5.66
N GLU A 443 -4.13 16.13 6.72
CA GLU A 443 -4.49 15.23 7.84
C GLU A 443 -5.43 14.11 7.35
N GLY A 444 -6.32 14.42 6.40
CA GLY A 444 -7.21 13.45 5.78
C GLY A 444 -6.49 12.41 4.91
N ALA A 445 -5.51 12.82 4.10
CA ALA A 445 -4.69 11.90 3.31
C ALA A 445 -3.82 11.00 4.21
N GLU A 446 -3.25 11.56 5.28
CA GLU A 446 -2.55 10.78 6.29
C GLU A 446 -3.48 9.76 6.97
N THR A 447 -4.70 10.18 7.35
CA THR A 447 -5.73 9.28 7.91
C THR A 447 -6.05 8.13 6.97
N VAL A 448 -6.23 8.40 5.67
CA VAL A 448 -6.52 7.37 4.67
C VAL A 448 -5.39 6.35 4.58
N ILE A 449 -4.14 6.80 4.57
CA ILE A 449 -2.97 5.92 4.54
C ILE A 449 -2.91 5.06 5.82
N PHE A 450 -3.12 5.65 7.00
CA PHE A 450 -3.15 4.91 8.26
C PHE A 450 -4.28 3.88 8.31
N TYR A 451 -5.46 4.24 7.81
CA TYR A 451 -6.59 3.32 7.72
C TYR A 451 -6.30 2.18 6.77
N GLN A 452 -5.65 2.45 5.63
CA GLN A 452 -5.21 1.40 4.73
C GLN A 452 -4.26 0.43 5.44
N SER A 453 -3.24 0.94 6.15
CA SER A 453 -2.30 0.09 6.89
C SER A 453 -2.95 -0.75 8.01
N ILE A 454 -4.01 -0.26 8.66
CA ILE A 454 -4.77 -1.07 9.63
C ILE A 454 -5.60 -2.12 8.92
N TYR A 455 -6.22 -1.77 7.80
CA TYR A 455 -7.05 -2.67 7.03
C TYR A 455 -6.24 -3.85 6.48
N THR A 456 -5.01 -3.61 6.03
CA THR A 456 -4.12 -4.66 5.55
C THR A 456 -3.71 -5.61 6.69
N MET A 457 -3.45 -5.07 7.87
CA MET A 457 -3.02 -5.85 9.04
C MET A 457 -4.16 -6.62 9.74
N SER A 458 -5.35 -6.05 9.84
CA SER A 458 -6.47 -6.63 10.62
C SER A 458 -7.60 -7.22 9.78
N ARG A 459 -7.74 -6.79 8.51
CA ARG A 459 -8.85 -7.13 7.58
C ARG A 459 -10.26 -6.95 8.17
N ASP A 460 -10.41 -6.23 9.28
CA ASP A 460 -11.68 -5.97 9.95
C ASP A 460 -12.28 -4.61 9.55
N ALA A 461 -12.90 -4.59 8.37
CA ALA A 461 -13.59 -3.39 7.87
C ALA A 461 -14.70 -2.92 8.81
N HIS A 462 -15.42 -3.85 9.47
CA HIS A 462 -16.60 -3.51 10.25
C HIS A 462 -16.20 -2.80 11.56
N GLY A 463 -15.18 -3.32 12.26
CA GLY A 463 -14.62 -2.69 13.45
C GLY A 463 -14.04 -1.31 13.14
N MET A 464 -13.32 -1.17 12.03
CA MET A 464 -12.78 0.12 11.60
C MET A 464 -13.86 1.18 11.36
N VAL A 465 -14.97 0.81 10.69
CA VAL A 465 -16.10 1.74 10.46
C VAL A 465 -16.73 2.17 11.78
N ILE A 466 -16.92 1.25 12.73
CA ILE A 466 -17.45 1.58 14.06
C ILE A 466 -16.52 2.56 14.79
N GLY A 467 -15.21 2.29 14.76
CA GLY A 467 -14.19 3.18 15.34
C GLY A 467 -14.20 4.57 14.71
N ALA A 468 -14.29 4.65 13.38
CA ALA A 468 -14.36 5.90 12.63
C ALA A 468 -15.61 6.72 12.96
N VAL A 469 -16.78 6.08 12.97
CA VAL A 469 -18.05 6.76 13.30
C VAL A 469 -18.02 7.28 14.74
N ALA A 470 -17.54 6.46 15.69
CA ALA A 470 -17.41 6.88 17.09
C ALA A 470 -16.47 8.09 17.23
N ALA A 471 -15.33 8.07 16.54
CA ALA A 471 -14.38 9.18 16.56
C ALA A 471 -14.96 10.44 15.90
N ALA A 472 -15.67 10.31 14.78
CA ALA A 472 -16.33 11.43 14.11
C ALA A 472 -17.37 12.12 15.01
N VAL A 473 -18.17 11.35 15.76
CA VAL A 473 -19.12 11.88 16.75
C VAL A 473 -18.40 12.67 17.84
N VAL A 474 -17.32 12.11 18.40
CA VAL A 474 -16.52 12.79 19.44
C VAL A 474 -15.87 14.07 18.90
N LEU A 475 -15.32 14.06 17.69
CA LEU A 475 -14.76 15.25 17.04
C LEU A 475 -15.80 16.34 16.81
N LEU A 476 -17.03 15.98 16.42
CA LEU A 476 -18.13 16.94 16.30
C LEU A 476 -18.48 17.56 17.66
N ILE A 477 -18.55 16.76 18.73
CA ILE A 477 -18.76 17.27 20.10
C ILE A 477 -17.65 18.26 20.48
N ILE A 478 -16.39 17.88 20.26
CA ILE A 478 -15.23 18.73 20.57
C ILE A 478 -15.26 20.03 19.75
N PHE A 479 -15.60 19.95 18.46
CA PHE A 479 -15.76 21.12 17.61
C PHE A 479 -16.79 22.10 18.17
N PHE A 480 -17.98 21.61 18.55
CA PHE A 480 -19.01 22.47 19.13
C PHE A 480 -18.59 23.05 20.49
N VAL A 481 -17.94 22.25 21.35
CA VAL A 481 -17.40 22.73 22.63
C VAL A 481 -16.39 23.85 22.41
N ILE A 482 -15.41 23.69 21.52
CA ILE A 482 -14.41 24.73 21.20
C ILE A 482 -15.06 25.95 20.54
N ARG A 483 -16.06 25.73 19.69
CA ARG A 483 -16.73 26.80 18.95
C ARG A 483 -17.57 27.71 19.84
N PHE A 484 -18.22 27.14 20.86
CA PHE A 484 -19.14 27.86 21.75
C PHE A 484 -18.51 28.20 23.10
N THR A 485 -17.49 27.47 23.51
CA THR A 485 -16.83 27.63 24.81
C THR A 485 -15.39 28.04 24.54
N SER A 486 -14.96 29.21 25.04
CA SER A 486 -13.60 29.74 24.85
C SER A 486 -12.55 28.98 25.70
N VAL A 487 -12.63 27.65 25.71
CA VAL A 487 -11.85 26.74 26.56
C VAL A 487 -10.39 26.74 26.10
N LYS A 488 -9.49 27.01 27.04
CA LYS A 488 -8.04 26.93 26.84
C LYS A 488 -7.61 25.47 26.91
N ILE A 489 -7.39 24.84 25.76
CA ILE A 489 -6.83 23.47 25.70
C ILE A 489 -5.35 23.53 26.15
N PRO A 490 -4.90 22.63 27.04
CA PRO A 490 -3.48 22.52 27.40
C PRO A 490 -2.69 21.92 26.23
N ILE A 491 -2.17 22.79 25.36
CA ILE A 491 -1.48 22.45 24.10
C ILE A 491 -0.18 21.64 24.35
N GLY A 492 0.51 21.87 25.47
CA GLY A 492 1.77 21.19 25.80
C GLY A 492 1.65 19.68 25.99
N PRO A 493 0.82 19.20 26.95
CA PRO A 493 0.57 17.77 27.15
C PRO A 493 0.01 17.07 25.91
N PHE A 494 -0.87 17.74 25.16
CA PHE A 494 -1.43 17.20 23.92
C PHE A 494 -0.34 16.85 22.93
N PHE A 495 0.56 17.78 22.60
CA PHE A 495 1.66 17.53 21.65
C PHE A 495 2.65 16.48 22.14
N LEU A 496 2.87 16.35 23.45
CA LEU A 496 3.76 15.33 23.98
C LEU A 496 3.17 13.93 23.81
N VAL A 497 1.91 13.74 24.20
CA VAL A 497 1.21 12.44 24.10
C VAL A 497 1.10 12.02 22.64
N THR A 498 0.71 12.92 21.74
CA THR A 498 0.60 12.61 20.31
C THR A 498 1.96 12.35 19.65
N SER A 499 3.04 13.02 20.08
CA SER A 499 4.39 12.73 19.57
C SER A 499 4.90 11.36 20.02
N ILE A 500 4.60 10.94 21.26
CA ILE A 500 4.94 9.60 21.76
C ILE A 500 4.17 8.53 20.98
N LEU A 501 2.87 8.74 20.76
CA LEU A 501 2.04 7.82 19.99
C LEU A 501 2.52 7.67 18.54
N MET A 502 2.86 8.78 17.86
CA MET A 502 3.48 8.74 16.53
C MET A 502 4.76 7.92 16.51
N SER A 503 5.58 8.10 17.54
CA SER A 503 6.89 7.47 17.65
C SER A 503 6.79 5.95 17.85
N VAL A 504 5.73 5.48 18.51
CA VAL A 504 5.40 4.04 18.57
C VAL A 504 4.98 3.55 17.19
N LEU A 505 4.07 4.25 16.50
CA LEU A 505 3.58 3.87 15.17
C LEU A 505 4.69 3.76 14.12
N VAL A 506 5.70 4.63 14.20
CA VAL A 506 6.90 4.55 13.35
C VAL A 506 7.57 3.17 13.45
N VAL A 507 7.70 2.64 14.66
CA VAL A 507 8.32 1.32 14.90
C VAL A 507 7.40 0.20 14.41
N VAL A 508 6.10 0.33 14.63
CA VAL A 508 5.11 -0.65 14.13
C VAL A 508 5.16 -0.75 12.60
N PHE A 509 5.12 0.38 11.92
CA PHE A 509 5.11 0.43 10.45
C PHE A 509 6.44 0.03 9.82
N ALA A 510 7.56 0.22 10.52
CA ALA A 510 8.85 -0.29 10.06
C ALA A 510 8.86 -1.82 9.97
N GLY A 511 8.29 -2.50 10.97
CA GLY A 511 8.23 -3.97 10.99
C GLY A 511 7.17 -4.53 10.05
N GLY A 512 5.95 -3.97 10.08
CA GLY A 512 4.87 -4.35 9.16
C GLY A 512 5.19 -4.08 7.70
N GLY A 513 5.76 -2.91 7.38
CA GLY A 513 6.12 -2.57 6.01
C GLY A 513 7.19 -3.49 5.42
N VAL A 514 8.21 -3.86 6.20
CA VAL A 514 9.23 -4.83 5.75
C VAL A 514 8.66 -6.24 5.65
N HIS A 515 7.74 -6.62 6.55
CA HIS A 515 7.08 -7.92 6.49
C HIS A 515 6.25 -8.09 5.21
N SER A 516 5.45 -7.10 4.82
CA SER A 516 4.68 -7.16 3.58
C SER A 516 5.57 -7.20 2.33
N LEU A 517 6.76 -6.57 2.36
CA LEU A 517 7.75 -6.72 1.28
C LEU A 517 8.34 -8.12 1.20
N ILE A 518 8.46 -8.82 2.32
CA ILE A 518 8.88 -10.22 2.38
C ILE A 518 7.79 -11.13 1.84
N GLU A 519 6.53 -10.92 2.24
CA GLU A 519 5.39 -11.72 1.76
C GLU A 519 5.13 -11.53 0.26
N GLY A 520 5.47 -10.35 -0.27
CA GLY A 520 5.43 -10.06 -1.69
C GLY A 520 6.63 -10.56 -2.50
N ASP A 521 7.54 -11.35 -1.92
CA ASP A 521 8.79 -11.84 -2.53
C ASP A 521 9.75 -10.72 -3.03
N ALA A 522 9.57 -9.47 -2.56
CA ALA A 522 10.47 -8.37 -2.92
C ALA A 522 11.75 -8.35 -2.08
N LEU A 523 11.74 -8.94 -0.89
CA LEU A 523 12.90 -9.06 -0.01
C LEU A 523 13.14 -10.51 0.41
N PRO A 524 14.40 -10.99 0.40
CA PRO A 524 14.73 -12.26 1.00
C PRO A 524 14.54 -12.18 2.52
N ALA A 525 14.08 -13.27 3.13
CA ALA A 525 13.71 -13.29 4.54
C ALA A 525 14.45 -14.37 5.31
N THR A 526 15.00 -13.99 6.47
CA THR A 526 15.70 -14.91 7.37
C THR A 526 14.85 -15.15 8.61
N TYR A 527 14.18 -16.30 8.68
CA TYR A 527 13.31 -16.65 9.79
C TYR A 527 14.10 -17.00 11.06
N LEU A 528 13.73 -16.40 12.21
CA LEU A 528 14.32 -16.64 13.52
C LEU A 528 13.43 -17.56 14.37
N GLN A 529 13.92 -18.77 14.59
CA GLN A 529 13.21 -19.76 15.39
C GLN A 529 13.20 -19.38 16.88
N GLY A 530 12.00 -19.34 17.50
CA GLY A 530 11.81 -19.02 18.92
C GLY A 530 11.57 -17.55 19.25
N VAL A 531 11.54 -16.67 18.23
CA VAL A 531 11.11 -15.28 18.39
C VAL A 531 9.58 -15.18 18.27
N PRO A 532 8.87 -14.54 19.20
CA PRO A 532 7.42 -14.40 19.13
C PRO A 532 7.01 -13.49 17.96
N THR A 533 5.83 -13.71 17.38
CA THR A 533 5.21 -12.75 16.45
C THR A 533 4.18 -11.91 17.19
N ASN A 534 4.06 -10.64 16.83
CA ASN A 534 3.03 -9.75 17.32
C ASN A 534 2.72 -8.69 16.25
N ASP A 535 1.67 -8.96 15.49
CA ASP A 535 1.20 -8.12 14.39
C ASP A 535 0.84 -6.71 14.88
N TRP A 536 0.32 -6.57 16.10
CA TRP A 536 -0.07 -5.28 16.67
C TRP A 536 1.10 -4.29 16.78
N ILE A 537 2.28 -4.77 17.15
CA ILE A 537 3.49 -3.95 17.17
C ILE A 537 4.32 -4.10 15.89
N GLY A 538 3.81 -4.78 14.86
CA GLY A 538 4.54 -5.08 13.64
C GLY A 538 5.80 -5.92 13.88
N PHE A 539 5.83 -6.70 14.96
CA PHE A 539 7.00 -7.48 15.34
C PHE A 539 6.88 -8.89 14.77
N TYR A 540 7.67 -9.17 13.74
CA TYR A 540 7.64 -10.45 13.04
C TYR A 540 8.97 -11.19 13.24
N PRO A 541 8.97 -12.54 13.26
CA PRO A 541 10.14 -13.38 13.52
C PRO A 541 11.11 -13.46 12.33
N TYR A 542 11.36 -12.33 11.67
CA TYR A 542 12.33 -12.18 10.58
C TYR A 542 13.42 -11.21 10.99
N VAL A 543 14.68 -11.54 10.67
CA VAL A 543 15.85 -10.69 10.98
C VAL A 543 15.65 -9.28 10.41
N GLU A 544 15.16 -9.19 9.18
CA GLU A 544 14.97 -7.96 8.44
C GLU A 544 13.91 -7.05 9.08
N CYS A 545 12.78 -7.62 9.53
CA CYS A 545 11.74 -6.90 10.27
C CYS A 545 12.28 -6.34 11.59
N ILE A 546 12.98 -7.16 12.37
CA ILE A 546 13.54 -6.75 13.67
C ILE A 546 14.58 -5.64 13.49
N ILE A 547 15.47 -5.76 12.50
CA ILE A 547 16.46 -4.72 12.18
C ILE A 547 15.77 -3.41 11.81
N ALA A 548 14.74 -3.46 10.97
CA ALA A 548 13.98 -2.27 10.56
C ALA A 548 13.34 -1.56 11.77
N GLN A 549 12.73 -2.31 12.68
CA GLN A 549 12.14 -1.77 13.90
C GLN A 549 13.20 -1.19 14.85
N VAL A 550 14.35 -1.83 15.00
CA VAL A 550 15.46 -1.34 15.82
C VAL A 550 16.00 -0.02 15.26
N ILE A 551 16.23 0.06 13.94
CA ILE A 551 16.67 1.30 13.27
C ILE A 551 15.64 2.42 13.48
N ALA A 552 14.36 2.12 13.30
CA ALA A 552 13.27 3.07 13.49
C ALA A 552 13.21 3.57 14.95
N ALA A 553 13.32 2.68 15.94
CA ALA A 553 13.33 3.01 17.36
C ALA A 553 14.53 3.89 17.74
N ILE A 554 15.74 3.55 17.26
CA ILE A 554 16.94 4.36 17.49
C ILE A 554 16.76 5.77 16.91
N THR A 555 16.22 5.86 15.69
CA THR A 555 15.96 7.14 15.02
C THR A 555 14.99 8.00 15.82
N VAL A 556 13.87 7.41 16.26
CA VAL A 556 12.87 8.07 17.12
C VAL A 556 13.50 8.61 18.40
N ILE A 557 14.25 7.77 19.12
CA ILE A 557 14.90 8.14 20.38
C ILE A 557 15.88 9.30 20.15
N ALA A 558 16.70 9.22 19.09
CA ALA A 558 17.65 10.27 18.76
C ALA A 558 16.96 11.61 18.47
N LEU A 559 15.86 11.60 17.69
CA LEU A 559 15.08 12.80 17.38
C LEU A 559 14.44 13.40 18.64
N PHE A 560 13.90 12.57 19.53
CA PHE A 560 13.34 13.00 20.81
C PHE A 560 14.40 13.65 21.71
N VAL A 561 15.56 13.02 21.87
CA VAL A 561 16.67 13.54 22.68
C VAL A 561 17.15 14.89 22.13
N VAL A 562 17.36 15.00 20.82
CA VAL A 562 17.75 16.25 20.17
C VAL A 562 16.68 17.34 20.37
N GLY A 563 15.40 16.99 20.25
CA GLY A 563 14.27 17.89 20.50
C GLY A 563 14.30 18.45 21.93
N PHE A 564 14.44 17.58 22.94
CA PHE A 564 14.53 17.98 24.35
C PHE A 564 15.74 18.87 24.64
N ILE A 565 16.92 18.55 24.08
CA ILE A 565 18.14 19.36 24.24
C ILE A 565 17.92 20.77 23.66
N LYS A 566 17.34 20.87 22.46
CA LYS A 566 17.04 22.18 21.83
C LYS A 566 16.06 23.00 22.66
N GLN A 567 15.01 22.37 23.21
CA GLN A 567 14.07 23.06 24.08
C GLN A 567 14.72 23.57 25.37
N ARG A 568 15.56 22.76 26.02
CA ARG A 568 16.30 23.20 27.22
C ARG A 568 17.24 24.37 26.91
N LYS A 569 17.98 24.32 25.79
CA LYS A 569 18.83 25.44 25.34
C LYS A 569 18.02 26.70 25.04
N ALA A 570 16.84 26.58 24.44
CA ALA A 570 15.96 27.71 24.17
C ALA A 570 15.41 28.34 25.48
N LYS A 571 14.97 27.52 26.44
CA LYS A 571 14.53 27.99 27.77
C LYS A 571 15.67 28.65 28.54
N ALA A 572 16.88 28.07 28.52
CA ALA A 572 18.06 28.66 29.14
C ALA A 572 18.42 30.03 28.53
N LYS A 573 18.41 30.16 27.19
CA LYS A 573 18.62 31.45 26.51
C LYS A 573 17.55 32.48 26.87
N ALA A 574 16.29 32.07 26.96
CA ALA A 574 15.19 32.97 27.35
C ALA A 574 15.35 33.46 28.80
N ALA A 575 15.75 32.58 29.73
CA ALA A 575 16.01 32.94 31.13
C ALA A 575 17.18 33.93 31.26
N VAL A 576 18.27 33.73 30.50
CA VAL A 576 19.42 34.65 30.48
C VAL A 576 19.04 36.01 29.91
N THR A 577 18.21 36.05 28.85
CA THR A 577 17.76 37.31 28.22
C THR A 577 16.80 38.08 29.14
N ALA A 578 15.92 37.39 29.86
CA ALA A 578 15.02 38.00 30.84
C ALA A 578 15.78 38.52 32.07
N GLY A 579 16.81 37.81 32.53
CA GLY A 579 17.69 38.27 33.60
C GLY A 579 18.54 39.50 33.20
N ALA A 580 18.99 39.56 31.95
CA ALA A 580 19.74 40.71 31.43
C ALA A 580 18.88 41.98 31.27
N ALA A 581 17.60 41.84 30.91
CA ALA A 581 16.67 42.96 30.79
C ALA A 581 16.29 43.57 32.16
N ASN A 582 16.23 42.76 33.23
CA ASN A 582 15.98 43.24 34.58
C ASN A 582 17.21 43.88 35.28
N ASN A 583 18.41 43.72 34.71
CA ASN A 583 19.65 44.26 35.25
C ASN A 583 20.18 45.48 34.49
N GLN A 584 19.38 46.10 33.61
CA GLN A 584 19.72 47.45 33.14
C GLN A 584 19.47 48.44 34.29
N PRO A 585 20.50 49.15 34.80
CA PRO A 585 20.26 50.23 35.74
C PRO A 585 19.37 51.27 35.06
N ASN A 586 18.30 51.67 35.74
CA ASN A 586 17.52 52.87 35.39
C ASN A 586 18.46 54.07 35.43
N ASN A 587 19.11 54.39 34.30
CA ASN A 587 19.71 55.68 34.10
C ASN A 587 18.58 56.66 33.79
N LEU A 588 18.14 57.33 34.86
CA LEU A 588 17.51 58.65 34.83
C LEU A 588 18.43 59.67 34.18
#